data_AF-A0A7R9PVZ0-F1
#
_entry.id   AF-A0A7R9PVZ0-F1
#
_cell.length_a   1.000
_cell.length_b   1.000
_cell.length_c   1.000
_cell.angle_alpha   90.00
_cell.angle_beta   90.00
_cell.angle_gamma   90.00
#
_symmetry.space_group_name_H-M   'P 1'
#
loop_
_entity.id
_entity.type
_entity.pdbx_description
1 polymer ?
#
loop_
_entity_poly.entity_id
_entity_poly.type
_entity_poly.pdbx_seq_one_letter_code
_entity_poly.pdbx_strand_id
1 'polypeptide(L)'
;MSDKMRSKSRQTDSRSSSPALQSVPALKRVNSFRTDPICPTFAEIRGNIVPILKPNFLKGPYSSVERYLEVQYSLLREDLVRSLRSGIHEFMHCGQNGRRIPEIRVYGNVSILERSAKSLSTYWAKFDVSQLPPINWMFTKRLIPGSLLCLSANNFRTFCFATVSADRLVEDLANGLIQLELESESLTDEFKHIDHMKTYVMIESEVYYEAYKHNLKTLKQFAENTFPFKEQIVYLAKGVLRPKYLTFDTTYDMHSIVVLGHRHYH
;
A
#
# COMPACT_ATOMS: atom_id res chain seq x y z
N MET A 1 -53.65 27.05 -60.18
CA MET A 1 -52.41 27.00 -60.98
C MET A 1 -51.33 26.35 -60.14
N SER A 2 -50.90 25.18 -60.59
CA SER A 2 -49.54 24.61 -60.51
C SER A 2 -48.77 24.70 -59.17
N ASP A 3 -48.62 23.57 -58.49
CA ASP A 3 -47.50 22.62 -58.63
C ASP A 3 -46.17 23.12 -58.05
N LYS A 4 -45.80 22.58 -56.88
CA LYS A 4 -44.44 22.08 -56.64
C LYS A 4 -44.44 21.06 -55.50
N MET A 5 -44.52 19.80 -55.90
CA MET A 5 -44.14 18.64 -55.10
C MET A 5 -42.70 18.80 -54.60
N ARG A 6 -42.45 18.52 -53.32
CA ARG A 6 -41.13 18.12 -52.83
C ARG A 6 -41.28 16.83 -52.03
N SER A 7 -40.77 15.77 -52.62
CA SER A 7 -40.68 14.42 -52.08
C SER A 7 -39.91 14.39 -50.76
N LYS A 8 -40.49 13.76 -49.73
CA LYS A 8 -39.75 13.26 -48.56
C LYS A 8 -39.50 11.76 -48.78
N SER A 9 -38.32 11.41 -49.26
CA SER A 9 -37.84 10.03 -49.26
C SER A 9 -37.51 9.62 -47.83
N ARG A 10 -38.16 8.55 -47.37
CA ARG A 10 -37.78 7.77 -46.18
C ARG A 10 -36.45 7.08 -46.49
N GLN A 11 -35.41 7.39 -45.71
CA GLN A 11 -34.18 6.60 -45.69
C GLN A 11 -34.04 6.03 -44.29
N THR A 12 -34.10 4.71 -44.23
CA THR A 12 -33.91 3.86 -43.05
C THR A 12 -32.42 3.75 -42.77
N ASP A 13 -31.93 4.37 -41.69
CA ASP A 13 -30.56 4.17 -41.23
C ASP A 13 -30.52 3.19 -40.05
N SER A 14 -29.99 2.01 -40.34
CA SER A 14 -29.69 0.95 -39.39
C SER A 14 -28.18 0.86 -39.15
N ARG A 15 -27.82 0.89 -37.86
CA ARG A 15 -26.64 0.31 -37.19
C ARG A 15 -25.27 1.02 -37.20
N SER A 16 -24.74 1.06 -35.97
CA SER A 16 -23.32 0.97 -35.53
C SER A 16 -22.43 2.18 -35.82
N SER A 17 -21.67 2.75 -34.89
CA SER A 17 -20.83 2.09 -33.88
C SER A 17 -20.44 3.10 -32.80
N SER A 18 -20.53 2.72 -31.53
CA SER A 18 -19.91 3.48 -30.42
C SER A 18 -18.40 3.61 -30.63
N PRO A 19 -17.75 4.72 -30.24
CA PRO A 19 -16.32 4.88 -30.45
C PRO A 19 -15.59 3.82 -29.60
N ALA A 20 -14.85 2.95 -30.29
CA ALA A 20 -14.00 1.96 -29.66
C ALA A 20 -13.01 2.67 -28.73
N LEU A 21 -13.01 2.30 -27.44
CA LEU A 21 -11.85 2.54 -26.58
C LEU A 21 -10.65 1.92 -27.31
N GLN A 22 -9.74 2.76 -27.78
CA GLN A 22 -8.46 2.30 -28.28
C GLN A 22 -7.79 1.51 -27.15
N SER A 23 -7.67 0.20 -27.34
CA SER A 23 -7.01 -0.69 -26.42
C SER A 23 -5.52 -0.34 -26.40
N VAL A 24 -5.11 0.38 -25.37
CA VAL A 24 -3.69 0.47 -25.00
C VAL A 24 -3.16 -0.96 -24.88
N PRO A 25 -1.99 -1.32 -25.45
CA PRO A 25 -1.46 -2.68 -25.39
C PRO A 25 -1.35 -3.09 -23.92
N ALA A 26 -2.19 -4.05 -23.52
CA ALA A 26 -2.24 -4.53 -22.15
C ALA A 26 -0.93 -5.27 -21.87
N LEU A 27 -0.08 -4.73 -21.00
CA LEU A 27 1.01 -5.49 -20.40
C LEU A 27 0.38 -6.63 -19.59
N LYS A 28 0.41 -7.82 -20.16
CA LYS A 28 0.04 -9.06 -19.49
C LYS A 28 0.93 -9.15 -18.25
N ARG A 29 0.34 -9.07 -17.05
CA ARG A 29 1.08 -9.30 -15.80
C ARG A 29 1.64 -10.72 -15.89
N VAL A 30 2.94 -10.83 -16.14
CA VAL A 30 3.62 -12.12 -16.37
C VAL A 30 3.74 -12.91 -15.06
N ASN A 31 3.77 -12.19 -13.93
CA ASN A 31 4.08 -12.77 -12.63
C ASN A 31 2.84 -13.02 -11.77
N SER A 32 2.92 -14.08 -10.98
CA SER A 32 1.92 -14.43 -9.98
C SER A 32 2.02 -13.49 -8.78
N PHE A 33 0.88 -13.11 -8.20
CA PHE A 33 0.84 -12.32 -6.96
C PHE A 33 1.60 -12.98 -5.80
N ARG A 34 1.82 -14.30 -5.88
CA ARG A 34 2.62 -15.07 -4.91
C ARG A 34 4.09 -14.66 -4.92
N THR A 35 4.63 -14.33 -6.09
CA THR A 35 6.06 -13.98 -6.29
C THR A 35 6.29 -12.47 -6.35
N ASP A 36 5.24 -11.67 -6.56
CA ASP A 36 5.38 -10.22 -6.68
C ASP A 36 5.95 -9.58 -5.40
N PRO A 37 6.91 -8.64 -5.49
CA PRO A 37 7.49 -8.01 -4.31
C PRO A 37 6.44 -7.25 -3.51
N ILE A 38 6.61 -7.18 -2.20
CA ILE A 38 5.70 -6.42 -1.31
C ILE A 38 6.15 -4.97 -1.21
N CYS A 39 7.46 -4.71 -1.26
CA CYS A 39 7.96 -3.36 -1.39
C CYS A 39 7.65 -2.83 -2.80
N PRO A 40 7.32 -1.54 -2.99
CA PRO A 40 7.21 -0.95 -4.32
C PRO A 40 8.48 -1.17 -5.14
N THR A 41 8.35 -1.34 -6.46
CA THR A 41 9.51 -1.46 -7.36
C THR A 41 9.84 -0.13 -8.02
N PHE A 42 11.07 -0.03 -8.54
CA PHE A 42 11.49 1.13 -9.31
C PHE A 42 10.54 1.41 -10.50
N ALA A 43 10.19 0.37 -11.25
CA ALA A 43 9.32 0.49 -12.43
C ALA A 43 7.89 0.92 -12.07
N GLU A 44 7.38 0.56 -10.89
CA GLU A 44 6.06 0.99 -10.44
C GLU A 44 6.05 2.48 -10.07
N ILE A 45 7.07 2.98 -9.39
CA ILE A 45 7.14 4.40 -8.97
C ILE A 45 7.51 5.33 -10.13
N ARG A 46 8.48 4.94 -10.97
CA ARG A 46 9.01 5.78 -12.05
C ARG A 46 8.43 5.49 -13.42
N GLY A 47 7.97 4.28 -13.65
CA GLY A 47 7.40 3.92 -14.94
C GLY A 47 6.03 4.55 -15.13
N ASN A 48 5.71 4.89 -16.39
CA ASN A 48 4.33 5.17 -16.81
C ASN A 48 3.50 3.88 -16.89
N ILE A 49 3.73 2.93 -15.98
CA ILE A 49 3.00 1.67 -15.92
C ILE A 49 1.72 1.95 -15.15
N VAL A 50 0.62 2.07 -15.88
CA VAL A 50 -0.71 2.02 -15.27
C VAL A 50 -0.95 0.56 -14.87
N PRO A 51 -1.09 0.26 -13.56
CA PRO A 51 -1.33 -1.09 -13.13
C PRO A 51 -2.70 -1.53 -13.62
N ILE A 52 -2.76 -2.66 -14.33
CA ILE A 52 -4.03 -3.24 -14.75
C ILE A 52 -4.64 -3.94 -13.54
N LEU A 53 -5.42 -3.19 -12.78
CA LEU A 53 -6.14 -3.73 -11.63
C LEU A 53 -7.36 -4.52 -12.08
N LYS A 54 -7.52 -5.68 -11.46
CA LYS A 54 -8.75 -6.45 -11.56
C LYS A 54 -9.77 -5.84 -10.60
N PRO A 55 -11.00 -5.54 -11.06
CA PRO A 55 -12.00 -4.91 -10.20
C PRO A 55 -12.37 -5.83 -9.03
N ASN A 56 -12.68 -5.22 -7.89
CA ASN A 56 -13.29 -5.94 -6.78
C ASN A 56 -14.69 -6.38 -7.18
N PHE A 57 -15.02 -7.67 -7.03
CA PHE A 57 -16.36 -8.15 -7.34
C PHE A 57 -17.30 -7.78 -6.19
N LEU A 58 -18.11 -6.75 -6.38
CA LEU A 58 -19.09 -6.29 -5.39
C LEU A 58 -20.36 -7.15 -5.36
N LYS A 59 -20.60 -7.94 -6.40
CA LYS A 59 -21.80 -8.76 -6.57
C LYS A 59 -21.41 -10.14 -7.08
N GLY A 60 -21.91 -11.18 -6.41
CA GLY A 60 -21.69 -12.57 -6.79
C GLY A 60 -20.38 -13.15 -6.26
N PRO A 61 -20.26 -14.49 -6.25
CA PRO A 61 -19.09 -15.18 -5.73
C PRO A 61 -17.89 -15.09 -6.66
N TYR A 62 -16.71 -15.30 -6.09
CA TYR A 62 -15.50 -15.55 -6.86
C TYR A 62 -15.48 -16.99 -7.39
N SER A 63 -14.78 -17.20 -8.51
CA SER A 63 -14.64 -18.53 -9.11
C SER A 63 -13.74 -19.48 -8.30
N SER A 64 -12.82 -18.94 -7.49
CA SER A 64 -11.90 -19.70 -6.64
C SER A 64 -11.27 -18.80 -5.57
N VAL A 65 -10.70 -19.40 -4.52
CA VAL A 65 -9.91 -18.66 -3.52
C VAL A 65 -8.72 -17.98 -4.16
N GLU A 66 -8.05 -18.63 -5.12
CA GLU A 66 -6.90 -18.05 -5.82
C GLU A 66 -7.27 -16.76 -6.55
N ARG A 67 -8.43 -16.74 -7.21
CA ARG A 67 -8.93 -15.54 -7.89
C ARG A 67 -9.24 -14.42 -6.91
N TYR A 68 -9.84 -14.76 -5.76
CA TYR A 68 -10.10 -13.81 -4.69
C TYR A 68 -8.79 -13.20 -4.16
N LEU A 69 -7.82 -14.04 -3.79
CA LEU A 69 -6.53 -13.62 -3.25
C LEU A 69 -5.77 -12.72 -4.22
N GLU A 70 -5.74 -13.06 -5.51
CA GLU A 70 -5.08 -12.24 -6.52
C GLU A 70 -5.69 -10.83 -6.61
N VAL A 71 -7.03 -10.73 -6.58
CA VAL A 71 -7.73 -9.44 -6.62
C VAL A 71 -7.44 -8.64 -5.35
N GLN A 72 -7.61 -9.25 -4.17
CA GLN A 72 -7.39 -8.55 -2.90
C GLN A 72 -5.94 -8.09 -2.75
N TYR A 73 -4.97 -8.96 -3.09
CA TYR A 73 -3.55 -8.59 -3.07
C TYR A 73 -3.27 -7.42 -4.01
N SER A 74 -3.77 -7.47 -5.25
CA SER A 74 -3.50 -6.42 -6.24
C SER A 74 -4.08 -5.07 -5.84
N LEU A 75 -5.30 -5.05 -5.30
CA LEU A 75 -5.95 -3.83 -4.85
C LEU A 75 -5.26 -3.25 -3.62
N LEU A 76 -4.97 -4.09 -2.62
CA LEU A 76 -4.31 -3.66 -1.39
C LEU A 76 -2.89 -3.16 -1.66
N ARG A 77 -2.16 -3.84 -2.55
CA ARG A 77 -0.82 -3.42 -2.97
C ARG A 77 -0.88 -2.08 -3.71
N GLU A 78 -1.80 -1.91 -4.65
CA GLU A 78 -1.90 -0.66 -5.39
C GLU A 78 -2.29 0.51 -4.49
N ASP A 79 -3.13 0.29 -3.49
CA ASP A 79 -3.46 1.35 -2.53
C ASP A 79 -2.22 1.91 -1.81
N LEU A 80 -1.29 1.02 -1.43
CA LEU A 80 0.01 1.39 -0.88
C LEU A 80 0.89 2.11 -1.91
N VAL A 81 1.08 1.52 -3.09
CA VAL A 81 2.02 2.00 -4.12
C VAL A 81 1.57 3.34 -4.72
N ARG A 82 0.27 3.49 -4.98
CA ARG A 82 -0.33 4.67 -5.60
C ARG A 82 -0.04 5.94 -4.81
N SER A 83 -0.24 5.90 -3.50
CA SER A 83 -0.02 7.08 -2.63
C SER A 83 1.42 7.57 -2.75
N LEU A 84 2.38 6.65 -2.60
CA LEU A 84 3.80 6.97 -2.68
C LEU A 84 4.21 7.43 -4.09
N ARG A 85 3.72 6.76 -5.13
CA ARG A 85 3.99 7.13 -6.53
C ARG A 85 3.50 8.53 -6.86
N SER A 86 2.25 8.84 -6.53
CA SER A 86 1.68 10.18 -6.76
C SER A 86 2.48 11.24 -6.00
N GLY A 87 2.82 10.97 -4.73
CA GLY A 87 3.59 11.91 -3.92
C GLY A 87 4.99 12.18 -4.47
N ILE A 88 5.73 11.14 -4.87
CA ILE A 88 7.07 11.30 -5.48
C ILE A 88 6.97 12.03 -6.83
N HIS A 89 5.96 11.71 -7.64
CA HIS A 89 5.76 12.38 -8.92
C HIS A 89 5.46 13.88 -8.73
N GLU A 90 4.55 14.23 -7.83
CA GLU A 90 4.25 15.62 -7.51
C GLU A 90 5.48 16.35 -6.95
N PHE A 91 6.28 15.70 -6.09
CA PHE A 91 7.53 16.24 -5.58
C PHE A 91 8.52 16.56 -6.70
N MET A 92 8.70 15.65 -7.66
CA MET A 92 9.61 15.88 -8.79
C MET A 92 9.15 17.01 -9.72
N HIS A 93 7.84 17.27 -9.83
CA HIS A 93 7.28 18.33 -10.67
C HIS A 93 7.31 19.69 -9.98
N CYS A 94 6.93 19.74 -8.70
CA CYS A 94 6.82 21.00 -7.95
C CYS A 94 8.14 21.40 -7.27
N GLY A 95 9.10 20.48 -7.16
CA GLY A 95 10.34 20.67 -6.41
C GLY A 95 10.10 20.86 -4.91
N GLN A 96 11.11 21.39 -4.22
CA GLN A 96 11.04 21.72 -2.79
C GLN A 96 10.36 23.07 -2.51
N ASN A 97 9.46 23.54 -3.39
CA ASN A 97 8.86 24.89 -3.32
C ASN A 97 7.86 25.08 -2.15
N GLY A 98 8.04 24.38 -1.03
CA GLY A 98 7.27 24.54 0.21
C GLY A 98 5.81 24.06 0.13
N ARG A 99 5.37 23.54 -1.02
CA ARG A 99 4.01 23.03 -1.16
C ARG A 99 3.88 21.70 -0.43
N ARG A 100 2.89 21.61 0.45
CA ARG A 100 2.51 20.35 1.12
C ARG A 100 1.94 19.38 0.08
N ILE A 101 2.51 18.18 0.04
CA ILE A 101 2.01 17.04 -0.74
C ILE A 101 1.33 16.09 0.27
N PRO A 102 0.00 15.90 0.23
CA PRO A 102 -0.73 15.16 1.25
C PRO A 102 -0.30 13.70 1.43
N GLU A 103 0.23 13.06 0.39
CA GLU A 103 0.59 11.65 0.36
C GLU A 103 1.95 11.34 1.01
N ILE A 104 2.80 12.36 1.15
CA ILE A 104 4.19 12.16 1.56
C ILE A 104 4.71 13.25 2.50
N ARG A 105 5.78 12.91 3.22
CA ARG A 105 6.57 13.86 4.01
C ARG A 105 8.00 13.84 3.50
N VAL A 106 8.59 15.03 3.37
CA VAL A 106 9.93 15.20 2.81
C VAL A 106 10.89 15.61 3.91
N TYR A 107 12.05 14.94 3.94
CA TYR A 107 13.18 15.25 4.80
C TYR A 107 14.39 15.55 3.92
N GLY A 108 14.93 16.76 4.06
CA GLY A 108 16.08 17.23 3.30
C GLY A 108 17.40 16.96 4.01
N ASN A 109 18.49 17.13 3.26
CA ASN A 109 19.87 17.09 3.77
C ASN A 109 20.18 15.83 4.60
N VAL A 110 19.76 14.67 4.10
CA VAL A 110 19.90 13.40 4.80
C VAL A 110 21.29 12.82 4.53
N SER A 111 22.08 12.59 5.56
CA SER A 111 23.35 11.85 5.47
C SER A 111 23.20 10.47 6.09
N ILE A 112 23.67 9.44 5.39
CA ILE A 112 23.72 8.09 5.94
C ILE A 112 25.05 7.94 6.68
N LEU A 113 24.95 7.74 7.99
CA LEU A 113 26.07 7.58 8.89
C LEU A 113 26.52 6.11 8.90
N GLU A 114 26.96 5.63 10.04
CA GLU A 114 27.43 4.26 10.22
C GLU A 114 26.30 3.22 10.28
N ARG A 115 26.68 1.97 10.05
CA ARG A 115 25.82 0.81 10.24
C ARG A 115 25.56 0.60 11.74
N SER A 116 24.33 0.25 12.10
CA SER A 116 23.98 -0.09 13.46
C SER A 116 24.65 -1.40 13.89
N ALA A 117 25.11 -1.47 15.14
CA ALA A 117 25.72 -2.68 15.70
C ALA A 117 24.74 -3.87 15.81
N LYS A 118 23.43 -3.61 15.75
CA LYS A 118 22.38 -4.62 15.95
C LYS A 118 22.08 -5.47 14.71
N SER A 119 22.27 -4.93 13.51
CA SER A 119 21.92 -5.62 12.25
C SER A 119 22.76 -5.14 11.07
N LEU A 120 23.06 -6.05 10.15
CA LEU A 120 23.80 -5.75 8.94
C LEU A 120 23.02 -4.89 7.93
N SER A 121 21.69 -4.86 8.03
CA SER A 121 20.78 -4.10 7.15
C SER A 121 20.37 -2.75 7.71
N THR A 122 20.80 -2.41 8.93
CA THR A 122 20.35 -1.20 9.63
C THR A 122 21.43 -0.13 9.65
N TYR A 123 21.08 1.11 9.33
CA TYR A 123 21.98 2.26 9.29
C TYR A 123 21.43 3.42 10.11
N TRP A 124 22.33 4.19 10.71
CA TRP A 124 21.97 5.49 11.23
C TRP A 124 21.92 6.50 10.09
N ALA A 125 20.96 7.40 10.13
CA ALA A 125 20.87 8.54 9.23
C ALA A 125 20.60 9.81 10.03
N LYS A 126 21.14 10.93 9.55
CA LYS A 126 20.87 12.26 10.08
C LYS A 126 20.16 13.10 9.03
N PHE A 127 19.03 13.71 9.39
CA PHE A 127 18.28 14.62 8.52
C PHE A 127 18.20 16.02 9.14
N ASP A 128 17.92 17.02 8.31
CA ASP A 128 17.85 18.40 8.74
C ASP A 128 16.47 18.76 9.30
N VAL A 129 16.39 18.87 10.63
CA VAL A 129 15.17 19.24 11.36
C VAL A 129 14.83 20.71 11.19
N SER A 130 15.81 21.58 10.90
CA SER A 130 15.60 23.03 10.82
C SER A 130 14.68 23.46 9.68
N GLN A 131 14.58 22.62 8.64
CA GLN A 131 13.70 22.82 7.48
C GLN A 131 12.26 22.33 7.72
N LEU A 132 12.00 21.69 8.86
CA LEU A 132 10.69 21.15 9.20
C LEU A 132 9.87 22.18 9.99
N PRO A 133 8.53 22.14 9.88
CA PRO A 133 7.69 22.87 10.82
C PRO A 133 7.95 22.39 12.26
N PRO A 134 7.61 23.18 13.29
CA PRO A 134 7.67 22.73 14.67
C PRO A 134 6.87 21.42 14.86
N ILE A 135 7.55 20.35 15.26
CA ILE A 135 6.97 19.01 15.43
C ILE A 135 7.08 18.61 16.90
N ASN A 136 5.95 18.18 17.48
CA ASN A 136 5.98 17.45 18.73
C ASN A 136 6.29 15.97 18.46
N TRP A 137 7.56 15.61 18.59
CA TRP A 137 8.08 14.27 18.29
C TRP A 137 7.49 13.15 19.16
N MET A 138 6.94 13.48 20.33
CA MET A 138 6.32 12.52 21.23
C MET A 138 4.98 11.99 20.68
N PHE A 139 4.17 12.86 20.07
CA PHE A 139 2.81 12.52 19.60
C PHE A 139 2.68 12.42 18.08
N THR A 140 3.73 12.75 17.34
CA THR A 140 3.70 12.73 15.88
C THR A 140 3.60 11.31 15.33
N LYS A 141 2.87 11.17 14.22
CA LYS A 141 2.84 9.96 13.38
C LYS A 141 3.98 9.94 12.35
N ARG A 142 4.91 10.90 12.42
CA ARG A 142 6.11 10.97 11.59
C ARG A 142 7.12 9.93 12.03
N LEU A 143 7.71 9.26 11.05
CA LEU A 143 8.82 8.33 11.24
C LEU A 143 8.50 7.32 12.36
N ILE A 144 7.28 6.78 12.39
CA ILE A 144 6.94 5.70 13.33
C ILE A 144 7.59 4.39 12.85
N PRO A 145 7.93 3.46 13.75
CA PRO A 145 8.53 2.19 13.35
C PRO A 145 7.73 1.48 12.26
N GLY A 146 8.39 0.97 11.24
CA GLY A 146 7.74 0.32 10.09
C GLY A 146 7.15 1.26 9.03
N SER A 147 7.33 2.59 9.16
CA SER A 147 6.99 3.53 8.08
C SER A 147 7.92 3.33 6.88
N LEU A 148 7.38 3.35 5.66
CA LEU A 148 8.16 3.21 4.43
C LEU A 148 8.80 4.53 4.03
N LEU A 149 10.09 4.46 3.74
CA LEU A 149 10.94 5.56 3.35
C LEU A 149 11.55 5.29 1.97
N CYS A 150 11.67 6.33 1.16
CA CYS A 150 12.32 6.31 -0.14
C CYS A 150 13.47 7.33 -0.14
N LEU A 151 14.71 6.87 -0.33
CA LEU A 151 15.89 7.72 -0.29
C LEU A 151 16.46 7.89 -1.69
N SER A 152 16.78 9.13 -2.08
CA SER A 152 17.39 9.44 -3.36
C SER A 152 18.41 10.57 -3.25
N ALA A 153 19.53 10.45 -3.98
CA ALA A 153 20.55 11.50 -4.10
C ALA A 153 20.46 12.28 -5.43
N ASN A 154 19.53 11.94 -6.32
CA ASN A 154 19.51 12.45 -7.70
C ASN A 154 18.09 12.77 -8.21
N ASN A 155 17.24 13.34 -7.35
CA ASN A 155 15.85 13.67 -7.64
C ASN A 155 15.03 12.45 -8.11
N PHE A 156 15.15 11.35 -7.37
CA PHE A 156 14.44 10.08 -7.58
C PHE A 156 14.66 9.48 -8.98
N ARG A 157 15.80 9.76 -9.64
CA ARG A 157 16.24 9.02 -10.83
C ARG A 157 16.67 7.62 -10.44
N THR A 158 17.34 7.48 -9.31
CA THR A 158 17.58 6.22 -8.59
C THR A 158 17.23 6.43 -7.11
N PHE A 159 16.78 5.36 -6.45
CA PHE A 159 16.41 5.39 -5.06
C PHE A 159 16.45 3.99 -4.44
N CYS A 160 16.49 3.94 -3.12
CA CYS A 160 16.26 2.73 -2.34
C CYS A 160 15.06 2.92 -1.40
N PHE A 161 14.50 1.79 -0.98
CA PHE A 161 13.51 1.76 0.07
C PHE A 161 14.13 1.33 1.39
N ALA A 162 13.62 1.92 2.46
CA ALA A 162 13.96 1.57 3.82
C ALA A 162 12.70 1.67 4.70
N THR A 163 12.77 1.11 5.89
CA THR A 163 11.76 1.32 6.93
C THR A 163 12.39 1.93 8.17
N VAL A 164 11.58 2.61 8.96
CA VAL A 164 12.03 3.08 10.28
C VAL A 164 12.18 1.87 11.21
N SER A 165 13.35 1.75 11.84
CA SER A 165 13.66 0.70 12.81
C SER A 165 12.74 0.76 14.05
N ALA A 166 12.60 -0.37 14.74
CA ALA A 166 11.86 -0.48 16.00
C ALA A 166 12.45 0.38 17.13
N ASP A 167 13.77 0.58 17.12
CA ASP A 167 14.53 1.30 18.16
C ASP A 167 14.47 2.83 18.01
N ARG A 168 13.26 3.37 17.81
CA ARG A 168 13.04 4.81 17.63
C ARG A 168 12.96 5.54 18.98
N LEU A 169 13.88 6.47 19.23
CA LEU A 169 13.85 7.37 20.39
C LEU A 169 13.38 8.79 19.99
N VAL A 170 12.66 9.46 20.89
CA VAL A 170 12.09 10.80 20.65
C VAL A 170 13.20 11.86 20.63
N GLU A 171 14.19 11.70 21.49
CA GLU A 171 15.34 12.58 21.63
C GLU A 171 16.22 12.54 20.36
N ASP A 172 16.42 11.34 19.79
CA ASP A 172 17.15 11.17 18.53
C ASP A 172 16.45 11.89 17.39
N LEU A 173 15.13 11.69 17.24
CA LEU A 173 14.32 12.37 16.23
C LEU A 173 14.36 13.89 16.36
N ALA A 174 14.30 14.41 17.58
CA ALA A 174 14.41 15.85 17.84
C ALA A 174 15.76 16.43 17.38
N ASN A 175 16.82 15.60 17.38
CA ASN A 175 18.15 15.93 16.87
C ASN A 175 18.37 15.52 15.41
N GLY A 176 17.33 15.03 14.73
CA GLY A 176 17.38 14.60 13.33
C GLY A 176 18.02 13.24 13.12
N LEU A 177 18.18 12.42 14.16
CA LEU A 177 18.76 11.08 14.07
C LEU A 177 17.67 10.02 13.97
N ILE A 178 17.89 9.04 13.09
CA ILE A 178 16.96 7.93 12.87
C ILE A 178 17.71 6.67 12.46
N GLN A 179 17.22 5.51 12.88
CA GLN A 179 17.69 4.23 12.37
C GLN A 179 16.79 3.75 11.23
N LEU A 180 17.42 3.39 10.12
CA LEU A 180 16.79 2.92 8.90
C LEU A 180 17.15 1.47 8.66
N GLU A 181 16.17 0.62 8.40
CA GLU A 181 16.37 -0.75 7.93
C GLU A 181 16.13 -0.81 6.42
N LEU A 182 17.16 -1.14 5.65
CA LEU A 182 17.06 -1.20 4.18
C LEU A 182 16.19 -2.38 3.73
N GLU A 183 15.31 -2.14 2.77
CA GLU A 183 14.51 -3.20 2.16
C GLU A 183 15.34 -3.94 1.09
N SER A 184 15.74 -5.17 1.40
CA SER A 184 16.64 -5.99 0.58
C SER A 184 16.14 -6.22 -0.85
N GLU A 185 14.83 -6.39 -1.04
CA GLU A 185 14.18 -6.56 -2.35
C GLU A 185 14.31 -5.32 -3.25
N SER A 186 14.70 -4.17 -2.68
CA SER A 186 14.73 -2.86 -3.35
C SER A 186 16.14 -2.32 -3.57
N LEU A 187 17.19 -3.07 -3.23
CA LEU A 187 18.58 -2.65 -3.38
C LEU A 187 19.01 -2.76 -4.84
N THR A 188 19.11 -1.61 -5.51
CA THR A 188 19.85 -1.51 -6.78
C THR A 188 21.35 -1.61 -6.52
N ASP A 189 22.15 -1.92 -7.55
CA ASP A 189 23.61 -2.01 -7.43
C ASP A 189 24.23 -0.74 -6.84
N GLU A 190 23.67 0.44 -7.15
CA GLU A 190 24.10 1.73 -6.60
C GLU A 190 23.91 1.85 -5.08
N PHE A 191 22.94 1.14 -4.51
CA PHE A 191 22.65 1.15 -3.06
C PHE A 191 23.16 -0.09 -2.32
N LYS A 192 23.74 -1.08 -3.03
CA LYS A 192 24.50 -2.17 -2.40
C LYS A 192 25.72 -1.63 -1.63
N HIS A 193 26.26 -0.50 -2.09
CA HIS A 193 27.31 0.25 -1.42
C HIS A 193 26.81 1.65 -1.13
N ILE A 194 26.28 1.87 0.08
CA ILE A 194 25.88 3.20 0.51
C ILE A 194 27.09 4.14 0.44
N ASP A 195 26.88 5.27 -0.22
CA ASP A 195 27.86 6.33 -0.34
C ASP A 195 27.66 7.33 0.81
N HIS A 196 28.46 7.18 1.86
CA HIS A 196 28.40 8.02 3.05
C HIS A 196 28.77 9.49 2.79
N MET A 197 29.36 9.81 1.63
CA MET A 197 29.69 11.18 1.25
C MET A 197 28.54 11.89 0.54
N LYS A 198 27.51 11.16 0.10
CA LYS A 198 26.34 11.75 -0.55
C LYS A 198 25.32 12.27 0.45
N THR A 199 24.66 13.33 0.03
CA THR A 199 23.46 13.83 0.68
C THR A 199 22.24 13.35 -0.09
N TYR A 200 21.23 12.92 0.66
CA TYR A 200 20.00 12.34 0.14
C TYR A 200 18.80 13.24 0.51
N VAL A 201 17.74 13.11 -0.28
CA VAL A 201 16.38 13.46 0.11
C VAL A 201 15.69 12.16 0.52
N MET A 202 15.01 12.19 1.65
CA MET A 202 14.20 11.07 2.13
C MET A 202 12.73 11.44 2.11
N ILE A 203 11.92 10.60 1.48
CA ILE A 203 10.47 10.72 1.43
C ILE A 203 9.86 9.62 2.29
N GLU A 204 8.98 10.00 3.23
CA GLU A 204 8.15 9.08 4.01
C GLU A 204 6.75 9.02 3.39
N SER A 205 6.22 7.81 3.24
CA SER A 205 4.82 7.58 2.87
C SER A 205 3.90 7.88 4.06
N GLU A 206 2.78 8.57 3.83
CA GLU A 206 1.73 8.74 4.85
C GLU A 206 0.97 7.43 5.12
N VAL A 207 1.04 6.46 4.21
CA VAL A 207 0.45 5.13 4.39
C VAL A 207 1.35 4.29 5.31
N TYR A 208 0.77 3.71 6.35
CA TYR A 208 1.50 2.88 7.31
C TYR A 208 1.87 1.52 6.71
N TYR A 209 3.10 1.40 6.22
CA TYR A 209 3.56 0.27 5.44
C TYR A 209 3.58 -1.06 6.19
N GLU A 210 4.00 -1.11 7.45
CA GLU A 210 4.12 -2.37 8.19
C GLU A 210 2.80 -3.16 8.25
N ALA A 211 1.67 -2.47 8.44
CA ALA A 211 0.36 -3.11 8.41
C ALA A 211 0.02 -3.71 7.04
N TYR A 212 0.32 -3.00 5.95
CA TYR A 212 0.15 -3.51 4.59
C TYR A 212 1.10 -4.67 4.32
N LYS A 213 2.36 -4.56 4.74
CA LYS A 213 3.40 -5.59 4.57
C LYS A 213 2.96 -6.90 5.22
N HIS A 214 2.47 -6.85 6.46
CA HIS A 214 1.95 -8.02 7.15
C HIS A 214 0.74 -8.63 6.40
N ASN A 215 -0.25 -7.81 6.05
CA ASN A 215 -1.45 -8.30 5.36
C ASN A 215 -1.12 -8.93 4.00
N LEU A 216 -0.25 -8.30 3.20
CA LEU A 216 0.18 -8.80 1.91
C LEU A 216 0.98 -10.11 2.05
N LYS A 217 1.84 -10.24 3.07
CA LYS A 217 2.51 -11.51 3.39
C LYS A 217 1.51 -12.62 3.71
N THR A 218 0.50 -12.34 4.54
CA THR A 218 -0.53 -13.32 4.89
C THR A 218 -1.36 -13.75 3.67
N LEU A 219 -1.78 -12.80 2.81
CA LEU A 219 -2.50 -13.12 1.57
C LEU A 219 -1.69 -14.05 0.65
N LYS A 220 -0.37 -13.85 0.57
CA LYS A 220 0.54 -14.72 -0.18
C LYS A 220 0.68 -16.13 0.39
N GLN A 221 0.33 -16.36 1.66
CA GLN A 221 0.47 -17.66 2.33
C GLN A 221 -0.81 -18.50 2.26
N PHE A 222 -1.99 -17.89 2.18
CA PHE A 222 -3.25 -18.64 2.14
C PHE A 222 -3.37 -19.50 0.88
N ALA A 223 -3.85 -20.73 1.02
CA ALA A 223 -4.19 -21.63 -0.08
C ALA A 223 -5.66 -22.02 0.00
N GLU A 224 -6.18 -22.67 -1.04
CA GLU A 224 -7.59 -23.10 -1.13
C GLU A 224 -8.05 -23.94 0.09
N ASN A 225 -7.16 -24.72 0.68
CA ASN A 225 -7.44 -25.57 1.86
C ASN A 225 -7.19 -24.88 3.20
N THR A 226 -6.44 -23.78 3.24
CA THR A 226 -6.10 -23.06 4.49
C THR A 226 -6.84 -21.73 4.63
N PHE A 227 -7.53 -21.27 3.59
CA PHE A 227 -8.28 -20.02 3.62
C PHE A 227 -9.52 -20.12 4.53
N PRO A 228 -9.57 -19.34 5.63
CA PRO A 228 -10.67 -19.43 6.57
C PRO A 228 -11.97 -18.88 5.96
N PHE A 229 -13.10 -19.50 6.29
CA PHE A 229 -14.44 -19.06 5.86
C PHE A 229 -14.58 -18.90 4.34
N LYS A 230 -13.87 -19.69 3.52
CA LYS A 230 -13.93 -19.57 2.06
C LYS A 230 -15.35 -19.73 1.49
N GLU A 231 -16.16 -20.60 2.09
CA GLU A 231 -17.56 -20.77 1.69
C GLU A 231 -18.34 -19.46 1.80
N GLN A 232 -18.12 -18.69 2.87
CA GLN A 232 -18.82 -17.45 3.13
C GLN A 232 -18.20 -16.25 2.40
N ILE A 233 -16.87 -16.14 2.39
CA ILE A 233 -16.14 -14.97 1.86
C ILE A 233 -15.97 -15.04 0.34
N VAL A 234 -15.62 -16.22 -0.18
CA VAL A 234 -15.27 -16.41 -1.59
C VAL A 234 -16.48 -16.88 -2.38
N TYR A 235 -17.17 -17.91 -1.89
CA TYR A 235 -18.28 -18.56 -2.59
C TYR A 235 -19.66 -18.00 -2.21
N LEU A 236 -19.72 -17.07 -1.25
CA LEU A 236 -20.95 -16.42 -0.77
C LEU A 236 -22.08 -17.41 -0.41
N ALA A 237 -21.71 -18.56 0.16
CA ALA A 237 -22.64 -19.57 0.63
C ALA A 237 -23.53 -18.98 1.74
N LYS A 238 -24.84 -18.89 1.46
CA LYS A 238 -25.84 -18.39 2.41
C LYS A 238 -26.25 -19.41 3.47
N GLY A 239 -25.95 -20.69 3.22
CA GLY A 239 -26.25 -21.78 4.15
C GLY A 239 -25.21 -21.87 5.26
N VAL A 240 -25.38 -21.09 6.33
CA VAL A 240 -24.58 -21.28 7.55
C VAL A 240 -25.20 -22.42 8.34
N LEU A 241 -24.63 -23.62 8.18
CA LEU A 241 -24.97 -24.75 9.04
C LEU A 241 -24.47 -24.49 10.46
N ARG A 242 -25.20 -24.98 11.47
CA ARG A 242 -24.76 -24.81 12.85
C ARG A 242 -23.40 -25.50 13.05
N PRO A 243 -22.50 -24.92 13.85
CA PRO A 243 -21.22 -25.55 14.15
C PRO A 243 -21.43 -26.95 14.74
N LYS A 244 -20.59 -27.91 14.37
CA LYS A 244 -20.74 -29.32 14.80
C LYS A 244 -20.79 -29.50 16.33
N TYR A 245 -20.18 -28.58 17.08
CA TYR A 245 -20.14 -28.61 18.55
C TYR A 245 -21.43 -28.10 19.21
N LEU A 246 -22.27 -27.35 18.48
CA LEU A 246 -23.59 -27.00 18.98
C LEU A 246 -24.49 -28.20 18.74
N THR A 247 -25.05 -28.72 19.82
CA THR A 247 -26.20 -29.61 20.09
C THR A 247 -27.58 -28.97 19.86
N PHE A 248 -28.68 -29.73 19.74
CA PHE A 248 -29.96 -29.16 20.21
C PHE A 248 -30.00 -29.19 21.75
N ASP A 249 -29.23 -30.11 22.33
CA ASP A 249 -29.12 -30.33 23.76
C ASP A 249 -27.90 -29.61 24.39
N THR A 250 -27.20 -28.78 23.63
CA THR A 250 -26.06 -28.02 24.19
C THR A 250 -26.58 -26.94 25.12
N THR A 251 -26.28 -27.09 26.40
CA THR A 251 -26.47 -26.10 27.44
C THR A 251 -25.13 -25.44 27.75
N TYR A 252 -25.12 -24.11 27.84
CA TYR A 252 -23.95 -23.34 28.23
C TYR A 252 -24.11 -22.87 29.66
N ASP A 253 -23.13 -23.17 30.51
CA ASP A 253 -23.05 -22.58 31.84
C ASP A 253 -22.49 -21.15 31.73
N MET A 254 -23.39 -20.17 31.83
CA MET A 254 -23.07 -18.74 31.77
C MET A 254 -22.81 -18.16 33.18
N HIS A 255 -22.78 -18.98 34.24
CA HIS A 255 -22.69 -18.49 35.62
C HIS A 255 -21.41 -17.69 35.91
N SER A 256 -20.32 -17.99 35.20
CA SER A 256 -19.05 -17.25 35.28
C SER A 256 -19.07 -15.84 34.68
N ILE A 257 -20.08 -15.52 33.85
CA ILE A 257 -20.28 -14.18 33.28
C ILE A 257 -21.11 -13.30 34.23
N VAL A 258 -21.85 -13.93 35.15
CA VAL A 258 -22.72 -13.27 36.14
C VAL A 258 -21.99 -13.10 37.47
N VAL A 259 -20.81 -12.47 37.47
CA VAL A 259 -20.14 -12.10 38.73
C VAL A 259 -20.64 -10.73 39.22
N LEU A 260 -21.63 -10.80 40.13
CA LEU A 260 -21.85 -9.95 41.31
C LEU A 260 -22.01 -8.43 41.12
N GLY A 261 -23.12 -8.03 40.50
CA GLY A 261 -23.75 -6.76 40.87
C GLY A 261 -24.51 -6.93 42.19
N HIS A 262 -23.87 -6.62 43.32
CA HIS A 262 -24.46 -6.11 44.58
C HIS A 262 -23.47 -6.35 45.74
N ARG A 263 -22.67 -5.34 46.06
CA ARG A 263 -22.23 -5.11 47.44
C ARG A 263 -22.93 -3.84 47.90
N HIS A 264 -24.06 -4.01 48.60
CA HIS A 264 -24.62 -2.96 49.44
C HIS A 264 -23.60 -2.69 50.56
N TYR A 265 -23.12 -1.45 50.61
CA TYR A 265 -22.42 -0.91 51.78
C TYR A 265 -23.49 -0.52 52.79
N HIS A 266 -23.43 -1.14 53.98
CA HIS A 266 -23.97 -0.59 55.21
C HIS A 266 -22.82 -0.04 56.04
#